data_AF-A0A2V5P7Y3-F1
#
_entry.id   AF-A0A2V5P7Y3-F1
#
_cell.length_a   1.000
_cell.length_b   1.000
_cell.length_c   1.000
_cell.angle_alpha   90.00
_cell.angle_beta   90.00
_cell.angle_gamma   90.00
#
_symmetry.space_group_name_H-M   'P 1'
#
loop_
_entity.id
_entity.type
_entity.pdbx_description
1 polymer ?
#
loop_
_entity_poly.entity_id
_entity_poly.type
_entity_poly.pdbx_seq_one_letter_code
_entity_poly.pdbx_strand_id
1 'polypeptide(L)'
;MVDSYDVLCLQPLPSLEKILGPCDVAACVEHLGARYLMGQGYTANFLNGGVFFWNVPRSGDIRSEIVARGRAHFRTVADDQFAINEVIQTKYFDRLRILPCQYNYRAYLHRRQRGWPTVTHLDGVLIYHNATCMQEAKQLTSVKPKADLPALPNDGHVLTEREQFWRRLRQRLLPHVIK
;
A
#
# COMPACT_ATOMS: atom_id res chain seq x y z
N MET A 1 -11.68 -7.30 -2.89
CA MET A 1 -12.27 -7.00 -1.57
C MET A 1 -11.75 -5.64 -1.17
N VAL A 2 -12.64 -4.76 -0.72
CA VAL A 2 -12.32 -3.42 -0.25
C VAL A 2 -12.91 -3.33 1.15
N ASP A 3 -12.14 -2.84 2.13
CA ASP A 3 -12.68 -2.59 3.47
C ASP A 3 -13.84 -1.60 3.36
N SER A 4 -14.98 -1.98 3.93
CA SER A 4 -16.26 -1.30 3.70
C SER A 4 -16.43 -0.04 4.53
N TYR A 5 -15.60 0.18 5.55
CA TYR A 5 -15.84 1.24 6.55
C TYR A 5 -14.86 2.40 6.49
N ASP A 6 -13.61 2.16 6.09
CA ASP A 6 -12.54 3.15 6.16
C ASP A 6 -11.75 3.32 4.86
N VAL A 7 -12.39 2.97 3.73
CA VAL A 7 -11.87 3.20 2.39
C VAL A 7 -12.76 4.17 1.61
N LEU A 8 -12.12 5.07 0.87
CA LEU A 8 -12.74 6.04 -0.03
C LEU A 8 -12.13 5.93 -1.42
N CYS A 9 -12.97 5.65 -2.41
CA CYS A 9 -12.58 5.71 -3.81
C CYS A 9 -12.62 7.18 -4.27
N LEU A 10 -11.46 7.75 -4.57
CA LEU A 10 -11.31 9.15 -4.95
C LEU A 10 -11.39 9.37 -6.45
N GLN A 11 -11.14 8.32 -7.24
CA GLN A 11 -11.10 8.38 -8.69
C GLN A 11 -11.67 7.10 -9.31
N PRO A 12 -12.23 7.16 -10.53
CA PRO A 12 -12.54 5.97 -11.30
C PRO A 12 -11.31 5.06 -11.41
N LEU A 13 -11.48 3.80 -11.05
CA LEU A 13 -10.41 2.81 -11.17
C LEU A 13 -10.26 2.36 -12.62
N PRO A 14 -9.03 2.06 -13.08
CA PRO A 14 -8.84 1.33 -14.33
C PRO A 14 -9.60 0.00 -14.30
N SER A 15 -9.83 -0.59 -15.48
CA SER A 15 -10.42 -1.93 -15.55
C SER A 15 -9.60 -2.94 -14.74
N LEU A 16 -10.27 -3.95 -14.18
CA LEU A 16 -9.60 -5.01 -13.43
C LEU A 16 -8.49 -5.69 -14.23
N GLU A 17 -8.67 -5.85 -15.54
CA GLU A 17 -7.65 -6.36 -16.45
C GLU A 17 -6.37 -5.50 -16.42
N LYS A 18 -6.49 -4.16 -16.45
CA LYS A 18 -5.34 -3.26 -16.36
C LYS A 18 -4.66 -3.31 -14.99
N ILE A 19 -5.46 -3.44 -13.92
CA ILE A 19 -4.95 -3.51 -12.55
C ILE A 19 -4.23 -4.83 -12.31
N LEU A 20 -4.80 -5.95 -12.73
CA LEU A 20 -4.26 -7.30 -12.51
C LEU A 20 -3.14 -7.63 -13.51
N GLY A 21 -3.25 -7.19 -14.76
CA GLY A 21 -2.39 -7.65 -15.84
C GLY A 21 -2.48 -9.18 -16.00
N PRO A 22 -1.36 -9.90 -16.14
CA PRO A 22 -1.37 -11.36 -16.23
C PRO A 22 -1.53 -12.08 -14.88
N CYS A 23 -1.55 -11.34 -13.77
CA CYS A 23 -1.56 -11.88 -12.41
C CYS A 23 -2.97 -12.25 -11.93
N ASP A 24 -3.03 -13.09 -10.90
CA ASP A 24 -4.30 -13.57 -10.36
C ASP A 24 -4.76 -12.74 -9.14
N VAL A 25 -3.83 -12.04 -8.51
CA VAL A 25 -4.07 -11.16 -7.37
C VAL A 25 -3.19 -9.93 -7.46
N ALA A 26 -3.71 -8.77 -7.05
CA ALA A 26 -2.94 -7.54 -6.93
C ALA A 26 -3.30 -6.79 -5.64
N ALA A 27 -2.28 -6.24 -4.97
CA ALA A 27 -2.44 -5.54 -3.71
C ALA A 27 -1.27 -4.57 -3.44
N CYS A 28 -1.48 -3.65 -2.51
CA CYS A 28 -0.43 -2.77 -2.03
C CYS A 28 0.29 -3.37 -0.82
N VAL A 29 1.56 -3.04 -0.68
CA VAL A 29 2.35 -3.33 0.51
C VAL A 29 1.89 -2.43 1.66
N GLU A 30 1.87 -2.99 2.87
CA GLU A 30 1.66 -2.28 4.12
C GLU A 30 2.74 -1.20 4.30
N HIS A 31 2.42 -0.08 4.94
CA HIS A 31 3.37 1.02 5.08
C HIS A 31 4.71 0.58 5.69
N LEU A 32 4.66 -0.23 6.75
CA LEU A 32 5.86 -0.74 7.40
C LEU A 32 6.51 -1.92 6.66
N GLY A 33 5.84 -2.51 5.65
CA GLY A 33 6.29 -3.51 4.66
C GLY A 33 6.88 -4.82 5.20
N ALA A 34 7.88 -4.67 6.05
CA ALA A 34 8.60 -5.62 6.86
C ALA A 34 7.74 -6.34 7.91
N ARG A 35 7.46 -7.64 7.75
CA ARG A 35 6.78 -8.44 8.79
C ARG A 35 7.24 -9.89 8.84
N TYR A 36 7.16 -10.47 10.03
CA TYR A 36 7.30 -11.91 10.22
C TYR A 36 6.07 -12.65 9.71
N LEU A 37 6.27 -13.74 8.98
CA LEU A 37 5.26 -14.66 8.50
C LEU A 37 5.49 -16.04 9.08
N MET A 38 4.44 -16.58 9.70
CA MET A 38 4.49 -17.94 10.23
C MET A 38 4.68 -18.94 9.10
N GLY A 39 5.78 -19.68 9.13
CA GLY A 39 6.15 -20.68 8.13
C GLY A 39 7.18 -20.24 7.09
N GLN A 40 7.55 -18.96 7.04
CA GLN A 40 8.58 -18.44 6.10
C GLN A 40 9.69 -17.63 6.77
N GLY A 41 9.48 -17.19 8.02
CA GLY A 41 10.37 -16.24 8.66
C GLY A 41 9.88 -14.82 8.39
N TYR A 42 10.47 -14.11 7.43
CA TYR A 42 10.18 -12.68 7.21
C TYR A 42 9.93 -12.34 5.74
N THR A 43 9.01 -11.40 5.48
CA THR A 43 8.79 -10.79 4.17
C THR A 43 9.08 -9.29 4.20
N ALA A 44 9.63 -8.78 3.10
CA ALA A 44 9.81 -7.34 2.88
C ALA A 44 8.54 -6.65 2.34
N ASN A 45 7.57 -7.43 1.85
CA ASN A 45 6.41 -6.92 1.10
C ASN A 45 5.08 -7.41 1.68
N PHE A 46 4.93 -7.34 3.01
CA PHE A 46 3.68 -7.70 3.67
C PHE A 46 2.54 -6.85 3.13
N LEU A 47 1.51 -7.49 2.58
CA LEU A 47 0.38 -6.85 1.92
C LEU A 47 -0.61 -6.30 2.94
N ASN A 48 -1.20 -5.14 2.64
CA ASN A 48 -2.27 -4.56 3.45
C ASN A 48 -3.64 -5.18 3.11
N GLY A 49 -4.37 -5.61 4.13
CA GLY A 49 -5.66 -6.31 4.06
C GLY A 49 -6.81 -5.50 3.45
N GLY A 50 -6.73 -4.17 3.51
CA GLY A 50 -7.88 -3.31 3.19
C GLY A 50 -8.26 -3.25 1.72
N VAL A 51 -7.33 -3.53 0.80
CA VAL A 51 -7.63 -3.51 -0.64
C VAL A 51 -6.88 -4.61 -1.38
N PHE A 52 -7.65 -5.55 -1.94
CA PHE A 52 -7.16 -6.58 -2.85
C PHE A 52 -8.01 -6.66 -4.11
N PHE A 53 -7.34 -6.79 -5.25
CA PHE A 53 -7.95 -7.11 -6.54
C PHE A 53 -7.70 -8.58 -6.85
N TRP A 54 -8.75 -9.28 -7.30
CA TRP A 54 -8.71 -10.71 -7.55
C TRP A 54 -9.23 -11.04 -8.94
N ASN A 55 -8.49 -11.87 -9.67
CA ASN A 55 -9.02 -12.59 -10.81
C ASN A 55 -9.83 -13.79 -10.29
N VAL A 56 -11.14 -13.62 -10.10
CA VAL A 56 -11.97 -14.61 -9.39
C VAL A 56 -11.91 -16.01 -10.02
N PRO A 57 -12.03 -16.17 -11.36
CA PRO A 57 -11.90 -17.48 -11.98
C PRO A 57 -10.53 -18.14 -11.78
N ARG A 58 -9.45 -17.36 -11.86
CA ARG A 58 -8.09 -17.92 -11.84
C ARG A 58 -7.48 -18.11 -10.45
N SER A 59 -8.04 -17.46 -9.42
CA SER A 59 -7.51 -17.53 -8.04
C SER A 59 -8.27 -18.48 -7.11
N GLY A 60 -9.03 -19.43 -7.65
CA GLY A 60 -9.85 -20.34 -6.84
C GLY A 60 -9.04 -21.21 -5.87
N ASP A 61 -7.89 -21.69 -6.31
CA ASP A 61 -6.94 -22.48 -5.51
C ASP A 61 -6.33 -21.65 -4.38
N ILE A 62 -5.81 -20.45 -4.69
CA ILE A 62 -5.24 -19.52 -3.71
C ILE A 62 -6.25 -19.21 -2.59
N ARG A 63 -7.49 -18.86 -2.96
CA ARG A 63 -8.53 -18.51 -1.98
C ARG A 63 -8.92 -19.70 -1.12
N SER A 64 -8.97 -20.90 -1.69
CA SER A 64 -9.29 -22.12 -0.95
C SER A 64 -8.23 -22.41 0.12
N GLU A 65 -6.96 -22.23 -0.22
CA GLU A 65 -5.86 -22.37 0.75
C GLU A 65 -5.90 -21.30 1.85
N ILE A 66 -6.17 -20.04 1.51
CA ILE A 66 -6.31 -18.96 2.49
C ILE A 66 -7.41 -19.29 3.51
N VAL A 67 -8.57 -19.73 3.02
CA VAL A 67 -9.70 -20.12 3.89
C VAL A 67 -9.34 -21.33 4.75
N ALA A 68 -8.71 -22.36 4.18
CA ALA A 68 -8.28 -23.54 4.93
C ALA A 68 -7.28 -23.15 6.05
N ARG A 69 -6.33 -22.25 5.74
CA ARG A 69 -5.34 -21.75 6.69
C ARG A 69 -5.98 -20.95 7.83
N GLY A 70 -6.87 -20.01 7.51
CA GLY A 70 -7.59 -19.22 8.53
C GLY A 70 -8.50 -20.06 9.42
N ARG A 71 -9.15 -21.09 8.85
CA ARG A 71 -9.98 -22.03 9.62
C ARG A 71 -9.18 -22.92 10.56
N ALA A 72 -7.95 -23.27 10.19
CA ALA A 72 -7.10 -24.12 11.00
C ALA A 72 -6.59 -23.41 12.26
N HIS A 73 -6.35 -22.09 12.19
CA HIS A 73 -5.80 -21.33 13.31
C HIS A 73 -6.12 -19.83 13.21
N PHE A 74 -7.12 -19.39 13.99
CA PHE A 74 -7.44 -17.97 14.16
C PHE A 74 -6.46 -17.32 15.14
N ARG A 75 -5.78 -16.25 14.71
CA ARG A 75 -4.77 -15.56 15.52
C ARG A 75 -5.30 -14.28 16.15
N THR A 76 -5.93 -13.43 15.34
CA THR A 76 -6.38 -12.08 15.72
C THR A 76 -7.55 -11.61 14.85
N VAL A 77 -8.13 -10.45 15.18
CA VAL A 77 -9.18 -9.83 14.36
C VAL A 77 -8.75 -9.47 12.93
N ALA A 78 -7.43 -9.37 12.66
CA ALA A 78 -6.86 -9.12 11.33
C ALA A 78 -6.25 -10.40 10.72
N ASP A 79 -6.71 -11.57 11.16
CA ASP A 79 -6.17 -12.87 10.72
C ASP A 79 -6.33 -13.10 9.21
N ASP A 80 -7.31 -12.47 8.58
CA ASP A 80 -7.46 -12.47 7.12
C ASP A 80 -6.20 -11.94 6.44
N GLN A 81 -5.66 -10.79 6.87
CA GLN A 81 -4.44 -10.22 6.33
C GLN A 81 -3.23 -11.14 6.57
N PHE A 82 -3.16 -11.81 7.72
CA PHE A 82 -2.09 -12.76 8.01
C PHE A 82 -2.18 -14.02 7.14
N ALA A 83 -3.34 -14.68 7.09
CA ALA A 83 -3.55 -15.90 6.31
C ALA A 83 -3.32 -15.65 4.82
N ILE A 84 -3.80 -14.51 4.29
CA ILE A 84 -3.55 -14.09 2.90
C ILE A 84 -2.05 -13.97 2.63
N ASN A 85 -1.31 -13.26 3.50
CA ASN A 85 0.12 -13.08 3.30
C ASN A 85 0.89 -14.39 3.43
N GLU A 86 0.59 -15.22 4.43
CA GLU A 86 1.23 -16.52 4.59
C GLU A 86 1.08 -17.36 3.32
N VAL A 87 -0.11 -17.44 2.73
CA VAL A 87 -0.34 -18.26 1.54
C VAL A 87 0.27 -17.63 0.29
N ILE A 88 -0.01 -16.35 0.02
CA ILE A 88 0.47 -15.70 -1.22
C ILE A 88 1.99 -15.60 -1.21
N GLN A 89 2.61 -15.14 -0.13
CA GLN A 89 4.05 -14.87 -0.09
C GLN A 89 4.90 -16.14 -0.08
N THR A 90 4.34 -17.27 0.39
CA THR A 90 5.07 -18.55 0.43
C THR A 90 4.87 -19.40 -0.83
N LYS A 91 3.68 -19.36 -1.45
CA LYS A 91 3.31 -20.33 -2.49
C LYS A 91 2.92 -19.73 -3.84
N TYR A 92 2.47 -18.48 -3.87
CA TYR A 92 1.83 -17.88 -5.05
C TYR A 92 2.35 -16.48 -5.37
N PHE A 93 3.58 -16.17 -4.96
CA PHE A 93 4.18 -14.86 -5.14
C PHE A 93 4.37 -14.52 -6.63
N ASP A 94 4.63 -15.53 -7.46
CA ASP A 94 4.70 -15.43 -8.92
C ASP A 94 3.37 -15.01 -9.59
N ARG A 95 2.25 -15.17 -8.88
CA ARG A 95 0.90 -14.81 -9.34
C ARG A 95 0.39 -13.50 -8.73
N LEU A 96 1.24 -12.82 -7.95
CA LEU A 96 0.96 -11.56 -7.27
C LEU A 96 1.54 -10.36 -8.04
N ARG A 97 0.72 -9.34 -8.25
CA ARG A 97 1.17 -8.01 -8.66
C ARG A 97 1.19 -7.05 -7.47
N ILE A 98 2.36 -6.53 -7.14
CA ILE A 98 2.49 -5.43 -6.19
C ILE A 98 2.07 -4.12 -6.86
N LEU A 99 1.08 -3.45 -6.27
CA LEU A 99 0.56 -2.17 -6.75
C LEU A 99 1.25 -1.00 -6.04
N PRO A 100 1.39 0.14 -6.72
CA PRO A 100 1.74 1.41 -6.09
C PRO A 100 0.74 1.79 -4.99
N CYS A 101 1.20 2.48 -3.95
CA CYS A 101 0.39 2.81 -2.77
C CYS A 101 -0.86 3.64 -3.07
N GLN A 102 -0.96 4.28 -4.24
CA GLN A 102 -2.14 5.04 -4.68
C GLN A 102 -3.42 4.17 -4.74
N TYR A 103 -3.29 2.84 -4.88
CA TYR A 103 -4.40 1.89 -4.86
C TYR A 103 -4.82 1.46 -3.44
N ASN A 104 -4.11 1.90 -2.40
CA ASN A 104 -4.44 1.64 -1.00
C ASN A 104 -3.65 2.64 -0.11
N TYR A 105 -4.01 3.92 -0.20
CA TYR A 105 -3.19 5.01 0.32
C TYR A 105 -3.55 5.34 1.76
N ARG A 106 -2.61 5.11 2.69
CA ARG A 106 -2.85 5.19 4.14
C ARG A 106 -2.22 6.40 4.83
N ALA A 107 -1.67 7.35 4.08
CA ALA A 107 -1.05 8.54 4.67
C ALA A 107 -2.07 9.37 5.45
N TYR A 108 -1.61 10.08 6.47
CA TYR A 108 -2.44 11.02 7.20
C TYR A 108 -2.56 12.33 6.43
N LEU A 109 -3.79 12.73 6.12
CA LEU A 109 -4.09 14.01 5.49
C LEU A 109 -4.03 15.12 6.56
N HIS A 110 -3.24 16.17 6.30
CA HIS A 110 -3.04 17.39 7.12
C HIS A 110 -2.64 17.20 8.59
N ARG A 111 -2.54 15.96 9.06
CA ARG A 111 -2.26 15.58 10.44
C ARG A 111 -0.96 14.82 10.55
N ARG A 112 -0.11 15.22 11.49
CA ARG A 112 1.09 14.45 11.83
C ARG A 112 0.73 13.26 12.70
N GLN A 113 1.19 12.07 12.29
CA GLN A 113 1.15 10.86 13.09
C GLN A 113 2.56 10.26 13.13
N ARG A 114 3.04 9.92 14.33
CA ARG A 114 4.39 9.37 14.50
C ARG A 114 4.52 8.04 13.73
N GLY A 115 5.56 7.94 12.91
CA GLY A 115 5.87 6.73 12.13
C GLY A 115 4.95 6.51 10.92
N TRP A 116 4.18 7.54 10.52
CA TRP A 116 3.31 7.49 9.36
C TRP A 116 3.56 8.69 8.44
N PRO A 117 3.42 8.52 7.11
CA PRO A 117 3.56 9.63 6.19
C PRO A 117 2.40 10.60 6.37
N THR A 118 2.71 11.90 6.35
CA THR A 118 1.73 12.98 6.32
C THR A 118 1.74 13.65 4.95
N VAL A 119 0.55 13.95 4.43
CA VAL A 119 0.36 14.63 3.14
C VAL A 119 -0.54 15.85 3.28
N THR A 120 -0.42 16.76 2.33
CA THR A 120 -1.22 18.00 2.24
C THR A 120 -2.30 17.95 1.17
N HIS A 121 -2.36 16.90 0.35
CA HIS A 121 -3.39 16.69 -0.65
C HIS A 121 -3.50 15.20 -0.96
N LEU A 122 -4.57 14.81 -1.66
CA LEU A 122 -4.79 13.44 -2.14
C LEU A 122 -4.71 13.32 -3.67
N ASP A 123 -4.18 14.34 -4.36
CA ASP A 123 -3.98 14.27 -5.82
C ASP A 123 -3.22 13.01 -6.25
N GLY A 124 -3.70 12.38 -7.33
CA GLY A 124 -3.15 11.13 -7.86
C GLY A 124 -3.49 9.88 -7.04
N VAL A 125 -4.14 10.01 -5.87
CA VAL A 125 -4.62 8.87 -5.09
C VAL A 125 -5.90 8.33 -5.73
N LEU A 126 -5.95 7.01 -5.91
CA LEU A 126 -7.13 6.32 -6.45
C LEU A 126 -8.03 5.84 -5.30
N ILE A 127 -7.43 5.19 -4.31
CA ILE A 127 -8.14 4.66 -3.14
C ILE A 127 -7.42 5.13 -1.89
N TYR A 128 -8.15 5.87 -1.05
CA TYR A 128 -7.69 6.35 0.24
C TYR A 128 -8.20 5.46 1.37
N HIS A 129 -7.33 5.03 2.26
CA HIS A 129 -7.61 4.05 3.31
C HIS A 129 -7.01 4.51 4.64
N ASN A 130 -7.72 5.44 5.30
CA ASN A 130 -7.34 5.94 6.61
C ASN A 130 -8.58 6.39 7.39
N ALA A 131 -9.06 5.53 8.29
CA ALA A 131 -10.22 5.79 9.14
C ALA A 131 -10.14 7.13 9.88
N THR A 132 -8.95 7.49 10.38
CA THR A 132 -8.78 8.67 11.25
C THR A 132 -8.88 10.00 10.51
N CYS A 133 -8.66 10.00 9.20
CA CYS A 133 -8.71 11.18 8.33
C CYS A 133 -9.87 11.10 7.33
N MET A 134 -10.82 10.17 7.53
CA MET A 134 -11.87 9.89 6.55
C MET A 134 -12.83 11.07 6.37
N GLN A 135 -13.24 11.73 7.46
CA GLN A 135 -14.16 12.87 7.39
C GLN A 135 -13.55 14.04 6.62
N GLU A 136 -12.28 14.35 6.89
CA GLU A 136 -11.54 15.38 6.20
C GLU A 136 -11.36 15.05 4.71
N ALA A 137 -11.03 13.80 4.38
CA ALA A 137 -10.91 13.36 3.00
C ALA A 137 -12.24 13.47 2.23
N LYS A 138 -13.38 13.19 2.87
CA LYS A 138 -14.73 13.34 2.28
C LYS A 138 -15.12 14.79 2.01
N GLN A 139 -14.52 15.75 2.71
CA GLN A 139 -14.78 17.19 2.53
C GLN A 139 -13.98 17.81 1.40
N LEU A 140 -13.01 17.08 0.81
CA LEU A 140 -12.24 17.55 -0.33
C LEU A 140 -13.15 17.78 -1.53
N THR A 141 -13.21 19.02 -1.99
CA THR A 141 -14.07 19.45 -3.10
C THR A 141 -13.52 19.00 -4.46
N SER A 142 -12.21 18.77 -4.56
CA SER A 142 -11.55 18.27 -5.76
C SER A 142 -10.28 17.49 -5.41
N VAL A 143 -10.10 16.34 -6.05
CA VAL A 143 -8.85 15.57 -6.04
C VAL A 143 -8.39 15.45 -7.49
N LYS A 144 -7.17 15.91 -7.82
CA LYS A 144 -6.68 15.82 -9.19
C LYS A 144 -6.33 14.38 -9.56
N PRO A 145 -6.51 13.98 -10.83
CA PRO A 145 -6.21 12.62 -11.26
C PRO A 145 -4.73 12.26 -11.26
N LYS A 146 -3.85 13.26 -11.31
CA LYS A 146 -2.41 13.10 -11.29
C LYS A 146 -1.81 14.02 -10.24
N ALA A 147 -0.84 13.50 -9.49
CA ALA A 147 0.02 14.32 -8.66
C ALA A 147 1.09 14.97 -9.54
N ASP A 148 1.37 16.25 -9.28
CA ASP A 148 2.49 16.94 -9.89
C ASP A 148 3.79 16.44 -9.23
N LEU A 149 4.65 15.80 -10.01
CA LEU A 149 5.98 15.41 -9.54
C LEU A 149 6.93 16.59 -9.82
N PRO A 150 7.38 17.34 -8.80
CA PRO A 150 8.31 18.43 -9.03
C PRO A 150 9.61 17.88 -9.61
N ALA A 151 10.17 18.60 -10.59
CA ALA A 151 11.45 18.24 -11.17
C ALA A 151 12.53 18.21 -10.07
N LEU A 152 13.37 17.18 -10.10
CA LEU A 152 14.54 17.14 -9.25
C LEU A 152 15.56 18.17 -9.74
N PRO A 153 16.24 18.89 -8.83
CA PRO A 153 17.34 19.77 -9.22
C PRO A 153 18.45 18.94 -9.88
N ASN A 154 19.06 19.49 -10.93
CA ASN A 154 20.20 18.87 -11.59
C ASN A 154 21.43 18.97 -10.68
N ASP A 155 22.13 17.85 -10.50
CA ASP A 155 23.31 17.77 -9.64
C ASP A 155 24.55 18.40 -10.26
N GLY A 156 24.60 18.56 -11.60
CA GLY A 156 25.70 19.19 -12.34
C GLY A 156 27.03 18.44 -12.31
N HIS A 157 27.28 17.65 -11.26
CA HIS A 157 28.45 16.83 -11.01
C HIS A 157 28.11 15.68 -10.05
N VAL A 158 29.04 14.73 -9.89
CA VAL A 158 28.91 13.67 -8.88
C VAL A 158 29.05 14.28 -7.49
N LEU A 159 28.07 14.06 -6.62
CA LEU A 159 28.06 14.61 -5.26
C LEU A 159 29.24 14.10 -4.43
N THR A 160 29.94 15.01 -3.78
CA THR A 160 30.89 14.73 -2.70
C THR A 160 30.19 14.15 -1.48
N GLU A 161 30.93 13.48 -0.60
CA GLU A 161 30.39 12.89 0.63
C GLU A 161 29.66 13.91 1.52
N ARG A 162 30.16 15.15 1.57
CA ARG A 162 29.56 16.24 2.33
C ARG A 162 28.22 16.67 1.73
N GLU A 163 28.13 16.77 0.41
CA GLU A 163 26.87 17.09 -0.28
C GLU A 163 25.84 15.96 -0.10
N GLN A 164 26.29 14.70 -0.18
CA GLN A 164 25.44 13.54 0.12
C GLN A 164 24.94 13.56 1.58
N PHE A 165 25.79 13.94 2.53
CA PHE A 165 25.39 14.10 3.93
C PHE A 165 24.28 15.14 4.10
N TRP A 166 24.47 16.35 3.55
CA TRP A 166 23.46 17.40 3.63
C TRP A 166 22.16 17.05 2.90
N ARG A 167 22.26 16.33 1.77
CA ARG A 167 21.08 15.84 1.05
C ARG A 167 20.29 14.84 1.89
N ARG A 168 20.97 13.85 2.50
CA ARG A 168 20.34 12.90 3.42
C ARG A 168 19.67 13.61 4.60
N LEU A 169 20.31 14.64 5.16
CA LEU A 169 19.74 15.40 6.27
C LEU A 169 18.49 16.18 5.83
N ARG A 170 18.54 16.89 4.69
CA ARG A 170 17.38 17.61 4.14
C ARG A 170 16.22 16.66 3.84
N GLN A 171 16.50 15.52 3.21
CA GLN A 171 15.48 14.50 2.93
C GLN A 171 14.81 13.96 4.20
N ARG A 172 15.58 13.74 5.27
CA ARG A 172 15.05 13.33 6.58
C ARG A 172 14.15 14.38 7.23
N LEU A 173 14.29 15.65 6.86
CA LEU A 173 13.50 16.76 7.39
C LEU A 173 12.28 17.09 6.52
N LEU A 174 12.18 16.52 5.31
CA LEU A 174 10.99 16.68 4.45
C LEU A 174 9.78 16.05 5.14
N PRO A 175 8.57 16.62 4.97
CA PRO A 175 7.36 16.20 5.71
C PRO A 175 6.93 14.74 5.48
N HIS A 176 7.49 14.05 4.47
CA HIS A 176 7.28 12.63 4.19
C HIS A 176 8.10 11.71 5.10
N VAL A 177 8.31 12.06 6.38
CA VAL A 177 9.25 11.33 7.23
C VAL A 177 8.73 9.92 7.55
N ILE A 178 9.22 8.95 6.79
CA ILE A 178 9.33 7.55 7.19
C ILE A 178 10.42 7.49 8.26
N LYS A 179 10.06 7.17 9.51
CA LYS A 179 10.98 6.81 10.58
C LYS A 179 10.71 5.39 11.01
#